data_AF-A0A9D1MSJ6-F1
#
_entry.id   AF-A0A9D1MSJ6-F1
#
_cell.length_a   1.000
_cell.length_b   1.000
_cell.length_c   1.000
_cell.angle_alpha   90.00
_cell.angle_beta   90.00
_cell.angle_gamma   90.00
#
_symmetry.space_group_name_H-M   'P 1'
#
loop_
_entity.id
_entity.type
_entity.pdbx_description
1 polymer ?
#
loop_
_entity_poly.entity_id
_entity_poly.type
_entity_poly.pdbx_seq_one_letter_code
_entity_poly.pdbx_strand_id
1 'polypeptide(L)'
;MKIPNFLRELINSNEYADKNSDTYVRATKYMNLLYPGQAEFDSTGKMTEPPYDMTYEQFLEAQKKLKEDIENAIQEAEEETEEEKGLSIDYSEFIETEETIDVRVLMPWGDIQNEKLIVYTLNIPDDDDEEHTEAKKIWIWHSEDDERICDDCASHNGKIFENMGDIPELPVHPNCRCWVEEQELDDNNKTVFSRVYKGYKKENKTSEASNMKISDNGINMLKRFEGSVKIGARHVIYDDKTGRPVNSDKELPAGVTIGYGHLIKSDEDFKHGITERQATEILRSDISTAERAIKDNITIPLSQNQYDALVSLAYNIGAKNFANSTVVKYVNDSNYHNTKYPTLESAWMAWNKSGGREMAGLTNRRQQEFNLFNN
;
A
#
# COMPACT_ATOMS: atom_id res chain seq x y z
N MET A 1 26.97 23.85 -3.38
CA MET A 1 26.64 22.42 -3.23
C MET A 1 27.27 21.84 -1.97
N LYS A 2 26.44 21.21 -1.12
CA LYS A 2 26.87 20.55 0.12
C LYS A 2 27.21 19.09 -0.21
N ILE A 3 28.47 18.68 0.00
CA ILE A 3 28.91 17.28 -0.14
C ILE A 3 28.29 16.49 1.03
N PRO A 4 27.57 15.38 0.80
CA PRO A 4 27.05 14.50 1.84
C PRO A 4 28.14 14.00 2.78
N ASN A 5 27.77 13.63 4.00
CA ASN A 5 28.72 13.17 5.00
C ASN A 5 29.40 11.86 4.58
N PHE A 6 28.66 10.87 4.09
CA PHE A 6 29.24 9.58 3.67
C PHE A 6 30.28 9.77 2.55
N LEU A 7 30.00 10.64 1.58
CA LEU A 7 30.92 10.94 0.49
C LEU A 7 32.13 11.73 0.97
N ARG A 8 31.96 12.61 1.96
CA ARG A 8 33.06 13.33 2.60
C ARG A 8 33.97 12.36 3.35
N GLU A 9 33.43 11.36 4.02
CA GLU A 9 34.18 10.32 4.72
C GLU A 9 34.98 9.46 3.74
N LEU A 10 34.36 9.00 2.64
CA LEU A 10 35.05 8.27 1.58
C LEU A 10 36.23 9.08 1.00
N ILE A 11 36.00 10.35 0.65
CA ILE A 11 37.04 11.22 0.05
C ILE A 11 38.18 11.54 1.03
N ASN A 12 37.88 11.64 2.33
CA ASN A 12 38.87 11.95 3.36
C ASN A 12 39.58 10.71 3.92
N SER A 13 39.17 9.51 3.53
CA SER A 13 39.85 8.27 3.91
C SER A 13 41.27 8.21 3.32
N ASN A 14 42.18 7.51 4.01
CA ASN A 14 43.54 7.31 3.50
C ASN A 14 43.58 6.46 2.22
N GLU A 15 42.57 5.62 2.01
CA GLU A 15 42.45 4.71 0.87
C GLU A 15 42.10 5.43 -0.43
N TYR A 16 41.37 6.55 -0.36
CA TYR A 16 41.00 7.37 -1.51
C TYR A 16 42.21 7.89 -2.32
N ALA A 17 43.39 7.97 -1.70
CA ALA A 17 44.62 8.38 -2.40
C ALA A 17 45.07 7.37 -3.48
N ASP A 18 44.67 6.10 -3.37
CA ASP A 18 44.92 5.08 -4.39
C ASP A 18 43.75 5.01 -5.36
N LYS A 19 44.02 5.36 -6.63
CA LYS A 19 43.03 5.37 -7.72
C LYS A 19 42.48 3.98 -8.07
N ASN A 20 43.14 2.92 -7.61
CA ASN A 20 42.70 1.54 -7.82
C ASN A 20 41.95 0.97 -6.60
N SER A 21 41.83 1.71 -5.50
CA SER A 21 41.07 1.26 -4.33
C SER A 21 39.57 1.23 -4.62
N ASP A 22 38.85 0.32 -3.97
CA ASP A 22 37.38 0.29 -4.00
C ASP A 22 36.80 1.62 -3.50
N THR A 23 37.40 2.18 -2.44
CA THR A 23 37.06 3.48 -1.87
C THR A 23 37.12 4.63 -2.90
N TYR A 24 38.14 4.66 -3.77
CA TYR A 24 38.22 5.65 -4.86
C TYR A 24 37.16 5.42 -5.94
N VAL A 25 36.93 4.17 -6.34
CA VAL A 25 35.91 3.82 -7.34
C VAL A 25 34.52 4.21 -6.83
N ARG A 26 34.20 3.84 -5.58
CA ARG A 26 32.93 4.14 -4.90
C ARG A 26 32.71 5.64 -4.74
N ALA A 27 33.71 6.38 -4.25
CA ALA A 27 33.64 7.84 -4.16
C ALA A 27 33.43 8.51 -5.53
N THR A 28 34.17 8.08 -6.56
CA THR A 28 34.04 8.63 -7.92
C THR A 28 32.66 8.35 -8.52
N LYS A 29 32.12 7.15 -8.30
CA LYS A 29 30.77 6.76 -8.71
C LYS A 29 29.73 7.70 -8.11
N TYR A 30 29.75 7.90 -6.78
CA TYR A 30 28.78 8.79 -6.12
C TYR A 30 28.99 10.26 -6.44
N MET A 31 30.23 10.73 -6.62
CA MET A 31 30.46 12.10 -7.09
C MET A 31 29.79 12.37 -8.45
N ASN A 32 29.98 11.46 -9.41
CA ASN A 32 29.38 11.60 -10.73
C ASN A 32 27.85 11.47 -10.70
N LEU A 33 27.34 10.66 -9.78
CA LEU A 33 25.90 10.44 -9.59
C LEU A 33 25.21 11.68 -9.01
N LEU A 34 25.80 12.28 -7.97
CA LEU A 34 25.22 13.38 -7.22
C LEU A 34 25.46 14.74 -7.87
N TYR A 35 26.51 14.85 -8.70
CA TYR A 35 26.89 16.09 -9.37
C TYR A 35 27.01 15.88 -10.89
N PRO A 36 25.91 15.52 -11.58
CA PRO A 36 25.92 15.20 -12.99
C PRO A 36 25.92 16.50 -13.84
N GLY A 37 27.03 17.22 -13.80
CA GLY A 37 27.20 18.51 -14.48
C GLY A 37 28.18 19.37 -13.72
N GLN A 38 29.42 19.43 -14.18
CA GLN A 38 30.45 20.27 -13.56
C GLN A 38 30.06 21.75 -13.60
N ALA A 39 30.54 22.48 -12.60
CA ALA A 39 30.25 23.87 -12.39
C ALA A 39 30.51 24.76 -13.61
N GLU A 40 29.64 25.74 -13.82
CA GLU A 40 29.82 26.77 -14.84
C GLU A 40 30.86 27.79 -14.34
N PHE A 41 31.62 28.38 -15.26
CA PHE A 41 32.56 29.46 -14.95
C PHE A 41 32.05 30.75 -15.58
N ASP A 42 32.03 31.83 -14.80
CA ASP A 42 31.73 33.15 -15.34
C ASP A 42 32.88 33.66 -16.24
N SER A 43 32.65 34.82 -16.87
CA SER A 43 33.64 35.46 -17.76
C SER A 43 34.95 35.87 -17.08
N THR A 44 35.04 35.75 -15.74
CA THR A 44 36.24 36.00 -14.95
C THR A 44 36.96 34.70 -14.54
N GLY A 45 36.43 33.55 -14.92
CA GLY A 45 36.95 32.23 -14.54
C GLY A 45 36.56 31.82 -13.12
N LYS A 46 35.56 32.49 -12.52
CA LYS A 46 35.06 32.14 -11.19
C LYS A 46 33.92 31.14 -11.33
N MET A 47 34.01 30.07 -10.54
CA MET A 47 33.00 29.03 -10.49
C MET A 47 31.67 29.60 -9.99
N THR A 48 30.63 29.51 -10.80
CA THR A 48 29.26 29.89 -10.45
C THR A 48 28.45 28.64 -10.14
N GLU A 49 27.67 28.70 -9.05
CA GLU A 49 26.79 27.60 -8.67
C GLU A 49 25.69 27.45 -9.73
N PRO A 50 25.48 26.24 -10.27
CA PRO A 50 24.47 26.02 -11.28
C PRO A 50 23.06 26.32 -10.71
N PRO A 51 22.10 26.70 -11.57
CA PRO A 51 20.75 27.05 -11.12
C PRO A 51 20.01 25.86 -10.47
N TYR A 52 20.31 24.64 -10.91
CA TYR A 52 19.82 23.37 -10.37
C TYR A 52 20.99 22.39 -10.25
N ASP A 53 20.82 21.34 -9.45
CA ASP A 53 21.83 20.32 -9.18
C ASP A 53 21.77 19.16 -10.18
N MET A 54 20.57 18.77 -10.63
CA MET A 54 20.34 17.72 -11.63
C MET A 54 18.99 17.88 -12.33
N THR A 55 18.79 17.24 -13.48
CA THR A 55 17.47 17.12 -14.11
C THR A 55 16.61 16.07 -13.42
N TYR A 56 15.30 16.09 -13.63
CA TYR A 56 14.40 15.07 -13.10
C TYR A 56 14.77 13.64 -13.53
N GLU A 57 15.21 13.44 -14.79
CA GLU A 57 15.68 12.15 -15.25
C GLU A 57 16.95 11.69 -14.53
N GLN A 58 17.89 12.62 -14.31
CA GLN A 58 19.11 12.35 -13.55
C GLN A 58 18.82 12.04 -12.07
N PHE A 59 17.83 12.72 -11.48
CA PHE A 59 17.37 12.45 -10.12
C PHE A 59 16.80 11.03 -9.98
N LEU A 60 15.90 10.63 -10.89
CA LEU A 60 15.34 9.28 -10.88
C LEU A 60 16.43 8.21 -11.06
N GLU A 61 17.37 8.44 -11.98
CA GLU A 61 18.50 7.55 -12.20
C GLU A 61 19.44 7.48 -10.99
N ALA A 62 19.67 8.61 -10.31
CA ALA A 62 20.46 8.66 -9.08
C ALA A 62 19.82 7.87 -7.94
N GLN A 63 18.51 8.08 -7.70
CA GLN A 63 17.79 7.36 -6.67
C GLN A 63 17.71 5.86 -6.96
N LYS A 64 17.55 5.49 -8.24
CA LYS A 64 17.56 4.10 -8.69
C LYS A 64 18.90 3.42 -8.40
N LYS A 65 20.02 4.06 -8.78
CA LYS A 65 21.37 3.52 -8.53
C LYS A 65 21.69 3.37 -7.04
N LEU A 66 21.28 4.31 -6.21
CA LEU A 66 21.43 4.20 -4.75
C LEU A 66 20.66 3.01 -4.18
N LYS A 67 19.51 2.67 -4.78
CA LYS A 67 18.71 1.50 -4.40
C LYS A 67 19.32 0.19 -4.89
N GLU A 68 19.79 0.15 -6.13
CA GLU A 68 20.48 -1.04 -6.68
C GLU A 68 21.75 -1.37 -5.87
N ASP A 69 22.47 -0.36 -5.39
CA ASP A 69 23.67 -0.57 -4.58
C ASP A 69 23.40 -1.28 -3.25
N ILE A 70 22.32 -0.92 -2.55
CA ILE A 70 21.95 -1.60 -1.29
C ILE A 70 21.36 -2.99 -1.56
N GLU A 71 20.62 -3.18 -2.65
CA GLU A 71 20.10 -4.49 -3.05
C GLU A 71 21.24 -5.47 -3.37
N ASN A 72 22.29 -5.02 -4.06
CA ASN A 72 23.47 -5.85 -4.32
C ASN A 72 24.23 -6.18 -3.02
N ALA A 73 24.38 -5.20 -2.12
CA ALA A 73 25.05 -5.44 -0.83
C ALA A 73 24.30 -6.46 0.05
N ILE A 74 22.95 -6.46 -0.01
CA ILE A 74 22.12 -7.48 0.65
C ILE A 74 22.40 -8.85 0.04
N GLN A 75 22.32 -8.97 -1.29
CA GLN A 75 22.55 -10.23 -1.95
C GLN A 75 23.94 -10.81 -1.62
N GLU A 76 24.98 -9.97 -1.63
CA GLU A 76 26.33 -10.38 -1.24
C GLU A 76 26.38 -10.89 0.22
N ALA A 77 25.73 -10.20 1.16
CA ALA A 77 25.67 -10.62 2.56
C ALA A 77 24.86 -11.90 2.78
N GLU A 78 23.76 -12.09 2.04
CA GLU A 78 22.94 -13.31 2.07
C GLU A 78 23.72 -14.51 1.56
N GLU A 79 24.40 -14.36 0.42
CA GLU A 79 25.24 -15.40 -0.17
C GLU A 79 26.40 -15.78 0.76
N GLU A 80 27.10 -14.80 1.35
CA GLU A 80 28.19 -15.05 2.31
C GLU A 80 27.70 -15.79 3.56
N THR A 81 26.52 -15.42 4.08
CA THR A 81 25.92 -16.07 5.26
C THR A 81 25.48 -17.50 4.98
N GLU A 82 24.90 -17.75 3.80
CA GLU A 82 24.51 -19.10 3.38
C GLU A 82 25.75 -19.98 3.20
N GLU A 83 26.82 -19.46 2.61
CA GLU A 83 28.08 -20.19 2.41
C GLU A 83 28.81 -20.49 3.73
N GLU A 84 28.88 -19.54 4.66
CA GLU A 84 29.64 -19.69 5.91
C GLU A 84 28.85 -20.39 7.02
N LYS A 85 27.58 -20.01 7.21
CA LYS A 85 26.75 -20.46 8.34
C LYS A 85 25.69 -21.48 7.92
N GLY A 86 25.44 -21.67 6.61
CA GLY A 86 24.37 -22.55 6.12
C GLY A 86 22.96 -22.05 6.42
N LEU A 87 22.83 -20.75 6.73
CA LEU A 87 21.60 -20.09 7.13
C LEU A 87 21.13 -19.15 6.02
N SER A 88 19.85 -19.23 5.68
CA SER A 88 19.19 -18.23 4.84
C SER A 88 18.63 -17.14 5.76
N ILE A 89 19.27 -15.97 5.74
CA ILE A 89 18.84 -14.77 6.47
C ILE A 89 18.35 -13.76 5.43
N ASP A 90 17.19 -13.14 5.66
CA ASP A 90 16.71 -12.03 4.84
C ASP A 90 17.28 -10.73 5.40
N TYR A 91 18.31 -10.17 4.76
CA TYR A 91 18.95 -8.96 5.26
C TYR A 91 18.17 -7.68 4.91
N SER A 92 17.09 -7.78 4.13
CA SER A 92 16.29 -6.60 3.74
C SER A 92 15.59 -5.91 4.92
N GLU A 93 15.42 -6.62 6.04
CA GLU A 93 14.88 -6.04 7.28
C GLU A 93 15.85 -5.09 8.01
N PHE A 94 17.15 -5.12 7.66
CA PHE A 94 18.19 -4.30 8.29
C PHE A 94 18.58 -3.06 7.47
N ILE A 95 17.80 -2.75 6.42
CA ILE A 95 18.00 -1.54 5.64
C ILE A 95 17.57 -0.32 6.45
N GLU A 96 18.50 0.59 6.68
CA GLU A 96 18.24 1.88 7.31
C GLU A 96 18.54 3.03 6.35
N THR A 97 17.90 4.18 6.58
CA THR A 97 18.28 5.43 5.90
C THR A 97 19.52 5.98 6.57
N GLU A 98 20.64 6.01 5.84
CA GLU A 98 21.92 6.56 6.31
C GLU A 98 21.89 8.09 6.29
N GLU A 99 21.56 8.66 5.13
CA GLU A 99 21.58 10.10 4.92
C GLU A 99 20.54 10.50 3.86
N THR A 100 19.95 11.69 4.02
CA THR A 100 19.14 12.33 2.97
C THR A 100 19.88 13.54 2.42
N ILE A 101 19.95 13.65 1.09
CA ILE A 101 20.66 14.72 0.39
C ILE A 101 19.65 15.62 -0.29
N ASP A 102 19.55 16.88 0.15
CA ASP A 102 18.74 17.89 -0.53
C ASP A 102 19.37 18.25 -1.89
N VAL A 103 18.59 18.13 -2.97
CA VAL A 103 19.00 18.44 -4.35
C VAL A 103 17.96 19.31 -5.05
N ARG A 104 18.43 20.32 -5.78
CA ARG A 104 17.60 21.17 -6.65
C ARG A 104 17.41 20.46 -7.99
N VAL A 105 16.20 20.01 -8.26
CA VAL A 105 15.87 19.23 -9.46
C VAL A 105 15.17 20.13 -10.48
N LEU A 106 15.69 20.16 -11.70
CA LEU A 106 15.00 20.75 -12.84
C LEU A 106 13.91 19.80 -13.33
N MET A 107 12.66 20.19 -13.14
CA MET A 107 11.49 19.42 -13.56
C MET A 107 11.28 19.50 -15.08
N PRO A 108 10.62 18.51 -15.71
CA PRO A 108 10.38 18.50 -17.16
C PRO A 108 9.58 19.71 -17.67
N TRP A 109 8.81 20.36 -16.80
CA TRP A 109 8.02 21.56 -17.10
C TRP A 109 8.77 22.88 -16.84
N GLY A 110 10.06 22.82 -16.47
CA GLY A 110 10.96 23.97 -16.39
C GLY A 110 11.11 24.61 -15.01
N ASP A 111 10.35 24.17 -14.01
CA ASP A 111 10.51 24.64 -12.63
C ASP A 111 11.65 23.91 -11.91
N ILE A 112 12.26 24.58 -10.93
CA ILE A 112 13.28 23.98 -10.05
C ILE A 112 12.61 23.67 -8.71
N GLN A 113 12.68 22.41 -8.28
CA GLN A 113 12.12 21.93 -7.01
C GLN A 113 13.22 21.38 -6.10
N ASN A 114 13.04 21.49 -4.78
CA ASN A 114 13.96 20.86 -3.83
C ASN A 114 13.45 19.45 -3.53
N GLU A 115 14.21 18.45 -3.95
CA GLU A 115 13.95 17.03 -3.70
C GLU A 115 15.00 16.45 -2.77
N LYS A 116 14.77 15.23 -2.29
CA LYS A 116 15.70 14.50 -1.41
C LYS A 116 16.11 13.18 -2.04
N LEU A 117 17.40 12.99 -2.25
CA LEU A 117 17.96 11.67 -2.49
C LEU A 117 18.13 10.94 -1.16
N ILE A 118 17.76 9.67 -1.13
CA ILE A 118 17.87 8.80 0.04
C ILE A 118 19.03 7.84 -0.18
N VAL A 119 20.01 7.87 0.74
CA VAL A 119 21.13 6.93 0.82
C VAL A 119 20.79 5.89 1.89
N TYR A 120 21.00 4.62 1.55
CA TYR A 120 20.69 3.48 2.41
C TYR A 120 21.98 2.84 2.94
N THR A 121 21.89 2.29 4.14
CA THR A 121 22.95 1.46 4.74
C THR A 121 22.34 0.18 5.28
N LEU A 122 23.19 -0.85 5.42
CA LEU A 122 22.82 -2.12 6.02
C LEU A 122 23.36 -2.15 7.45
N ASN A 123 22.47 -2.15 8.44
CA ASN A 123 22.83 -2.14 9.86
C ASN A 123 22.67 -3.54 10.45
N ILE A 124 23.63 -4.42 10.18
CA ILE A 124 23.65 -5.78 10.73
C ILE A 124 24.16 -5.68 12.18
N PRO A 125 23.43 -6.20 13.18
CA PRO A 125 23.93 -6.27 14.55
C PRO A 125 25.22 -7.11 14.62
N ASP A 126 26.28 -6.59 15.24
CA ASP A 126 27.54 -7.33 15.43
C ASP A 126 27.34 -8.55 16.34
N ASP A 127 27.70 -9.74 15.83
CA ASP A 127 27.84 -11.00 16.58
C ASP A 127 29.11 -10.96 17.47
N ASP A 128 29.12 -10.15 18.53
CA ASP A 128 30.19 -10.21 19.55
C ASP A 128 29.67 -10.77 20.89
N ASP A 129 30.24 -11.92 21.25
CA ASP A 129 30.27 -12.59 22.55
C ASP A 129 28.92 -13.02 23.18
N GLU A 130 28.34 -14.13 22.70
CA GLU A 130 27.84 -15.18 23.60
C GLU A 130 27.67 -16.50 22.85
N GLU A 131 28.29 -17.55 23.39
CA GLU A 131 28.21 -18.94 22.94
C GLU A 131 26.73 -19.30 22.69
N HIS A 132 26.31 -19.37 21.43
CA HIS A 132 24.93 -19.73 21.07
C HIS A 132 24.64 -21.18 21.48
N THR A 133 24.23 -21.37 22.72
CA THR A 133 23.43 -22.53 23.10
C THR A 133 22.06 -22.33 22.47
N GLU A 134 21.73 -23.12 21.45
CA GLU A 134 20.47 -23.06 20.69
C GLU A 134 19.27 -22.99 21.65
N ALA A 135 18.76 -21.78 21.90
CA ALA A 135 17.61 -21.59 22.75
C ALA A 135 16.39 -22.21 22.05
N LYS A 136 15.76 -23.19 22.68
CA LYS A 136 14.59 -23.87 22.13
C LYS A 136 13.42 -22.90 22.09
N LYS A 137 12.93 -22.58 20.89
CA LYS A 137 11.74 -21.73 20.70
C LYS A 137 10.45 -22.54 20.77
N ILE A 138 9.46 -22.01 21.48
CA ILE A 138 8.09 -22.53 21.50
C ILE A 138 7.10 -21.38 21.38
N TRP A 139 5.89 -21.66 20.90
CA TRP A 139 4.80 -20.70 20.84
C TRP A 139 3.58 -21.21 21.59
N ILE A 140 3.04 -20.43 22.50
CA ILE A 140 1.90 -20.80 23.35
C ILE A 140 0.70 -19.95 22.94
N TRP A 141 -0.40 -20.60 22.59
CA TRP A 141 -1.64 -19.89 22.30
C TRP A 141 -2.41 -19.60 23.58
N HIS A 142 -2.86 -18.36 23.72
CA HIS A 142 -3.67 -17.92 24.85
C HIS A 142 -4.98 -17.31 24.37
N SER A 143 -6.03 -17.54 25.16
CA SER A 143 -7.30 -16.85 24.98
C SER A 143 -7.93 -16.45 26.31
N GLU A 144 -8.55 -15.26 26.36
CA GLU A 144 -9.29 -14.79 27.54
C GLU A 144 -10.64 -15.52 27.67
N ASP A 145 -10.91 -16.11 28.84
CA ASP A 145 -12.16 -16.81 29.23
C ASP A 145 -13.33 -15.85 29.53
N ASP A 146 -13.55 -14.86 28.66
CA ASP A 146 -14.80 -14.10 28.59
C ASP A 146 -15.80 -14.95 27.76
N GLU A 147 -17.09 -14.96 28.10
CA GLU A 147 -18.21 -15.63 27.41
C GLU A 147 -18.38 -15.24 25.90
N ARG A 148 -17.37 -14.63 25.29
CA ARG A 148 -17.31 -14.04 23.96
C ARG A 148 -16.23 -14.63 23.05
N ILE A 149 -15.58 -15.71 23.45
CA ILE A 149 -14.65 -16.46 22.60
C ILE A 149 -15.40 -17.44 21.68
N CYS A 150 -14.96 -17.59 20.43
CA CYS A 150 -15.50 -18.64 19.55
C CYS A 150 -14.90 -20.01 19.90
N ASP A 151 -15.65 -21.08 19.59
CA ASP A 151 -15.26 -22.47 19.88
C ASP A 151 -13.88 -22.83 19.30
N ASP A 152 -13.55 -22.25 18.14
CA ASP A 152 -12.28 -22.47 17.45
C ASP A 152 -11.10 -21.91 18.25
N CYS A 153 -11.15 -20.64 18.64
CA CYS A 153 -10.11 -20.01 19.48
C CYS A 153 -9.98 -20.67 20.85
N ALA A 154 -11.10 -21.06 21.48
CA ALA A 154 -11.10 -21.77 22.75
C ALA A 154 -10.40 -23.14 22.61
N SER A 155 -10.56 -23.82 21.47
CA SER A 155 -9.92 -25.11 21.20
C SER A 155 -8.39 -25.02 21.14
N HIS A 156 -7.83 -23.82 20.91
CA HIS A 156 -6.40 -23.59 20.85
C HIS A 156 -5.79 -23.11 22.16
N ASN A 157 -6.59 -22.74 23.17
CA ASN A 157 -6.08 -22.22 24.43
C ASN A 157 -5.11 -23.20 25.12
N GLY A 158 -3.93 -22.72 25.46
CA GLY A 158 -2.85 -23.48 26.09
C GLY A 158 -2.10 -24.45 25.17
N LYS A 159 -2.40 -24.50 23.86
CA LYS A 159 -1.61 -25.31 22.92
C LYS A 159 -0.23 -24.72 22.73
N ILE A 160 0.77 -25.61 22.71
CA ILE A 160 2.18 -25.30 22.47
C ILE A 160 2.53 -25.77 21.05
N PHE A 161 3.17 -24.89 20.28
CA PHE A 161 3.66 -25.16 18.95
C PHE A 161 5.20 -25.08 18.99
N GLU A 162 5.87 -26.03 18.33
CA GLU A 162 7.34 -26.06 18.21
C GLU A 162 7.84 -25.47 16.88
N ASN A 163 6.92 -25.17 15.95
CA ASN A 163 7.22 -24.47 14.70
C ASN A 163 6.21 -23.33 14.47
N MET A 164 6.70 -22.19 13.99
CA MET A 164 5.84 -21.03 13.72
C MET A 164 4.77 -21.29 12.65
N GLY A 165 5.08 -22.12 11.64
CA GLY A 165 4.15 -22.46 10.56
C GLY A 165 2.98 -23.36 10.98
N ASP A 166 3.07 -24.00 12.14
CA ASP A 166 2.00 -24.85 12.69
C ASP A 166 0.98 -24.04 13.50
N ILE A 167 1.29 -22.77 13.79
CA ILE A 167 0.41 -21.86 14.51
C ILE A 167 -0.74 -21.46 13.58
N PRO A 168 -2.00 -21.71 13.96
CA PRO A 168 -3.14 -21.22 13.20
C PRO A 168 -3.07 -19.70 13.01
N GLU A 169 -3.48 -19.19 11.85
CA GLU A 169 -3.57 -17.74 11.64
C GLU A 169 -4.45 -17.12 12.74
N LEU A 170 -3.94 -16.11 13.44
CA LEU A 170 -4.68 -15.38 14.48
C LEU A 170 -5.95 -14.76 13.86
N PRO A 171 -7.15 -15.26 14.20
CA PRO A 171 -8.34 -14.85 13.49
C PRO A 171 -8.82 -13.48 13.95
N VAL A 172 -9.09 -12.58 13.00
CA VAL A 172 -9.51 -11.19 13.25
C VAL A 172 -11.01 -11.14 13.55
N HIS A 173 -11.40 -11.65 14.72
CA HIS A 173 -12.78 -11.54 15.20
C HIS A 173 -12.98 -10.22 15.97
N PRO A 174 -14.13 -9.55 15.86
CA PRO A 174 -14.41 -8.31 16.60
C PRO A 174 -14.32 -8.47 18.14
N ASN A 175 -14.62 -9.67 18.65
CA ASN A 175 -14.81 -9.96 20.07
C ASN A 175 -13.85 -11.01 20.67
N CYS A 176 -13.14 -11.82 19.87
CA CYS A 176 -12.17 -12.78 20.41
C CYS A 176 -10.88 -12.06 20.79
N ARG A 177 -10.38 -12.32 22.01
CA ARG A 177 -9.11 -11.82 22.51
C ARG A 177 -8.15 -12.98 22.66
N CYS A 178 -7.40 -13.22 21.59
CA CYS A 178 -6.40 -14.27 21.51
C CYS A 178 -5.03 -13.66 21.20
N TRP A 179 -4.00 -14.28 21.75
CA TRP A 179 -2.62 -13.93 21.48
C TRP A 179 -1.76 -15.18 21.50
N VAL A 180 -0.63 -15.10 20.82
CA VAL A 180 0.41 -16.12 20.87
C VAL A 180 1.58 -15.54 21.64
N GLU A 181 2.13 -16.30 22.57
CA GLU A 181 3.36 -15.98 23.28
C GLU A 181 4.48 -16.86 22.75
N GLU A 182 5.46 -16.27 22.06
CA GLU A 182 6.73 -16.93 21.79
C GLU A 182 7.56 -16.95 23.06
N GLN A 183 8.14 -18.08 23.38
CA GLN A 183 9.10 -18.24 24.45
C GLN A 183 10.37 -18.89 23.93
N GLU A 184 11.52 -18.38 24.36
CA GLU A 184 12.80 -19.04 24.20
C GLU A 184 13.16 -19.68 25.55
N LEU A 185 13.49 -20.96 25.50
CA LEU A 185 13.82 -21.76 26.67
C LEU A 185 15.32 -22.05 26.71
N ASP A 186 15.90 -21.98 27.90
CA ASP A 186 17.22 -22.55 28.16
C ASP A 186 17.18 -24.09 28.24
N ASP A 187 18.35 -24.71 28.40
CA ASP A 187 18.52 -26.16 28.54
C ASP A 187 17.74 -26.78 29.72
N ASN A 188 17.25 -25.97 30.66
CA ASN A 188 16.44 -26.39 31.80
C ASN A 188 14.94 -26.15 31.61
N ASN A 189 14.50 -25.85 30.37
CA ASN A 189 13.12 -25.45 30.03
C ASN A 189 12.65 -24.20 30.80
N LYS A 190 13.57 -23.30 31.15
CA LYS A 190 13.21 -22.03 31.76
C LYS A 190 13.13 -20.96 30.68
N THR A 191 12.03 -20.22 30.68
CA THR A 191 11.84 -19.07 29.79
C THR A 191 12.93 -18.02 30.06
N VAL A 192 13.80 -17.80 29.09
CA VAL A 192 14.82 -16.75 29.10
C VAL A 192 14.35 -15.51 28.35
N PHE A 193 13.46 -15.69 27.37
CA PHE A 193 12.81 -14.62 26.63
C PHE A 193 11.35 -14.96 26.33
N SER A 194 10.47 -13.95 26.36
CA SER A 194 9.07 -14.10 25.98
C SER A 194 8.58 -12.89 25.17
N ARG A 195 7.88 -13.13 24.06
CA ARG A 195 7.30 -12.09 23.21
C ARG A 195 5.85 -12.42 22.88
N VAL A 196 4.97 -11.44 23.06
CA VAL A 196 3.52 -11.61 22.85
C VAL A 196 3.07 -11.00 21.52
N TYR A 197 2.49 -11.85 20.67
CA TYR A 197 1.85 -11.51 19.41
C TYR A 197 0.33 -11.46 19.60
N LYS A 198 -0.24 -10.26 19.59
CA LYS A 198 -1.71 -10.08 19.64
C LYS A 198 -2.27 -9.96 18.23
N GLY A 199 -3.47 -10.50 18.00
CA GLY A 199 -4.24 -10.19 16.80
C GLY A 199 -4.44 -8.68 16.69
N TYR A 200 -3.90 -8.06 15.63
CA TYR A 200 -3.84 -6.61 15.47
C TYR A 200 -5.26 -6.04 15.37
N LYS A 201 -5.78 -5.44 16.44
CA LYS A 201 -6.91 -4.52 16.36
C LYS A 201 -6.35 -3.20 15.87
N LYS A 202 -6.53 -2.89 14.58
CA LYS A 202 -6.11 -1.63 13.95
C LYS A 202 -6.64 -0.47 14.81
N GLU A 203 -5.75 0.25 15.51
CA GLU A 203 -6.14 1.46 16.21
C GLU A 203 -6.64 2.47 15.17
N ASN A 204 -7.87 2.95 15.36
CA ASN A 204 -8.47 4.00 14.56
C ASN A 204 -7.70 5.30 14.79
N LYS A 205 -6.59 5.51 14.08
CA LYS A 205 -6.16 6.87 13.73
C LYS A 205 -7.22 7.40 12.79
N THR A 206 -8.11 8.24 13.32
CA THR A 206 -9.09 8.98 12.54
C THR A 206 -8.36 9.86 11.53
N SER A 207 -8.13 9.32 10.33
CA SER A 207 -7.68 10.08 9.16
C SER A 207 -8.76 11.13 8.83
N GLU A 208 -8.38 12.27 8.26
CA GLU A 208 -9.34 13.28 7.79
C GLU A 208 -10.33 12.68 6.76
N ALA A 209 -9.95 11.60 6.09
CA ALA A 209 -10.83 10.79 5.23
C ALA A 209 -12.08 10.25 5.96
N SER A 210 -12.02 10.07 7.29
CA SER A 210 -13.14 9.54 8.09
C SER A 210 -14.37 10.45 8.17
N ASN A 211 -14.23 11.73 7.78
CA ASN A 211 -15.30 12.73 7.72
C ASN A 211 -15.65 13.17 6.29
N MET A 212 -14.95 12.64 5.28
CA MET A 212 -15.22 12.97 3.89
C MET A 212 -16.53 12.31 3.42
N LYS A 213 -17.15 12.93 2.42
CA LYS A 213 -18.34 12.45 1.74
C LYS A 213 -18.17 12.59 0.25
N ILE A 214 -18.83 11.71 -0.51
CA ILE A 214 -18.76 11.79 -1.97
C ILE A 214 -19.31 13.15 -2.45
N SER A 215 -18.57 13.81 -3.33
CA SER A 215 -19.00 15.08 -3.90
C SER A 215 -20.12 14.90 -4.92
N ASP A 216 -20.75 16.00 -5.32
CA ASP A 216 -21.73 15.96 -6.42
C ASP A 216 -21.09 15.56 -7.76
N ASN A 217 -19.80 15.85 -7.97
CA ASN A 217 -19.07 15.37 -9.14
C ASN A 217 -18.91 13.85 -9.12
N GLY A 218 -18.51 13.29 -7.97
CA GLY A 218 -18.43 11.84 -7.76
C GLY A 218 -19.77 11.14 -7.95
N ILE A 219 -20.86 11.72 -7.42
CA ILE A 219 -22.23 11.21 -7.64
C ILE A 219 -22.59 11.22 -9.12
N ASN A 220 -22.35 12.32 -9.82
CA ASN A 220 -22.65 12.41 -11.26
C ASN A 220 -21.81 11.43 -12.08
N MET A 221 -20.57 11.16 -11.67
CA MET A 221 -19.72 10.14 -12.29
C MET A 221 -20.31 8.73 -12.11
N LEU A 222 -20.69 8.36 -10.88
CA LEU A 222 -21.32 7.07 -10.60
C LEU A 222 -22.62 6.88 -11.39
N LYS A 223 -23.48 7.90 -11.46
CA LYS A 223 -24.69 7.88 -12.28
C LYS A 223 -24.43 7.55 -13.74
N ARG A 224 -23.32 8.05 -14.31
CA ARG A 224 -22.92 7.75 -15.70
C ARG A 224 -22.44 6.31 -15.87
N PHE A 225 -21.72 5.76 -14.89
CA PHE A 225 -21.23 4.39 -14.95
C PHE A 225 -22.34 3.35 -14.76
N GLU A 226 -23.21 3.56 -13.77
CA GLU A 226 -24.29 2.61 -13.47
C GLU A 226 -25.41 2.68 -14.51
N GLY A 227 -25.65 3.88 -15.06
CA GLY A 227 -26.83 4.12 -15.90
C GLY A 227 -28.14 3.93 -15.13
N SER A 228 -29.26 4.03 -15.84
CA SER A 228 -30.58 3.76 -15.26
C SER A 228 -31.60 3.50 -16.37
N VAL A 229 -32.68 2.81 -16.04
CA VAL A 229 -33.79 2.57 -16.97
C VAL A 229 -34.97 3.46 -16.59
N LYS A 230 -35.44 4.27 -17.54
CA LYS A 230 -36.52 5.24 -17.34
C LYS A 230 -37.68 5.01 -18.31
N ILE A 231 -38.90 5.21 -17.82
CA ILE A 231 -40.11 5.35 -18.64
C ILE A 231 -40.70 6.72 -18.34
N GLY A 232 -40.68 7.61 -19.35
CA GLY A 232 -40.97 9.03 -19.14
C GLY A 232 -39.97 9.67 -18.17
N ALA A 233 -40.47 10.32 -17.12
CA ALA A 233 -39.65 11.01 -16.12
C ALA A 233 -39.28 10.13 -14.90
N ARG A 234 -39.71 8.86 -14.87
CA ARG A 234 -39.53 7.97 -13.72
C ARG A 234 -38.51 6.88 -14.02
N HIS A 235 -37.67 6.58 -13.03
CA HIS A 235 -36.87 5.36 -13.00
C HIS A 235 -37.78 4.18 -12.71
N VAL A 236 -37.61 3.10 -13.46
CA VAL A 236 -38.44 1.89 -13.34
C VAL A 236 -37.58 0.70 -12.96
N ILE A 237 -38.23 -0.34 -12.45
CA ILE A 237 -37.58 -1.62 -12.14
C ILE A 237 -37.11 -2.25 -13.45
N TYR A 238 -35.89 -2.77 -13.47
CA TYR A 238 -35.29 -3.42 -14.63
C TYR A 238 -34.48 -4.66 -14.22
N ASP A 239 -34.28 -5.55 -15.19
CA ASP A 239 -33.40 -6.71 -15.07
C ASP A 239 -31.97 -6.26 -15.42
N ASP A 240 -31.01 -6.51 -14.52
CA ASP A 240 -29.62 -6.05 -14.62
C ASP A 240 -28.86 -6.66 -15.82
N LYS A 241 -29.16 -7.92 -16.15
CA LYS A 241 -28.53 -8.67 -17.25
C LYS A 241 -29.01 -8.21 -18.61
N THR A 242 -30.29 -7.86 -18.72
CA THR A 242 -30.92 -7.53 -20.00
C THR A 242 -31.11 -6.02 -20.21
N GLY A 243 -31.04 -5.23 -19.15
CA GLY A 243 -31.32 -3.79 -19.15
C GLY A 243 -32.79 -3.47 -19.49
N ARG A 244 -33.69 -4.44 -19.42
CA ARG A 244 -35.09 -4.29 -19.82
C ARG A 244 -35.97 -3.95 -18.62
N PRO A 245 -36.95 -3.05 -18.77
CA PRO A 245 -37.96 -2.82 -17.74
C PRO A 245 -38.68 -4.13 -17.37
N VAL A 246 -38.88 -4.34 -16.07
CA VAL A 246 -39.67 -5.45 -15.53
C VAL A 246 -41.03 -4.91 -15.13
N ASN A 247 -42.09 -5.63 -15.52
CA ASN A 247 -43.44 -5.24 -15.17
C ASN A 247 -43.67 -5.47 -13.67
N SER A 248 -43.93 -4.38 -12.95
CA SER A 248 -44.16 -4.32 -11.51
C SER A 248 -45.56 -4.76 -11.06
N ASP A 249 -46.48 -5.00 -11.98
CA ASP A 249 -47.85 -5.46 -11.68
C ASP A 249 -47.90 -6.95 -11.28
N LYS A 250 -46.77 -7.67 -11.36
CA LYS A 250 -46.61 -9.07 -10.95
C LYS A 250 -45.57 -9.19 -9.84
N GLU A 251 -45.51 -10.37 -9.22
CA GLU A 251 -44.44 -10.72 -8.28
C GLU A 251 -43.07 -10.49 -8.94
N LEU A 252 -42.21 -9.71 -8.28
CA LEU A 252 -40.93 -9.32 -8.84
C LEU A 252 -39.98 -10.52 -8.84
N PRO A 253 -39.30 -10.82 -9.96
CA PRO A 253 -38.29 -11.85 -9.97
C PRO A 253 -37.13 -11.47 -9.04
N ALA A 254 -36.50 -12.47 -8.41
CA ALA A 254 -35.32 -12.23 -7.58
C ALA A 254 -34.19 -11.62 -8.43
N GLY A 255 -33.52 -10.60 -7.91
CA GLY A 255 -32.40 -9.96 -8.60
C GLY A 255 -32.75 -8.73 -9.45
N VAL A 256 -33.96 -8.16 -9.30
CA VAL A 256 -34.32 -6.94 -10.01
C VAL A 256 -33.69 -5.68 -9.41
N THR A 257 -33.46 -4.70 -10.27
CA THR A 257 -32.71 -3.48 -9.96
C THR A 257 -33.56 -2.24 -10.25
N ILE A 258 -33.32 -1.14 -9.53
CA ILE A 258 -33.94 0.17 -9.81
C ILE A 258 -32.93 1.31 -9.64
N GLY A 259 -33.21 2.45 -10.27
CA GLY A 259 -32.37 3.64 -10.14
C GLY A 259 -31.00 3.40 -10.73
N TYR A 260 -29.97 3.68 -9.94
CA TYR A 260 -28.56 3.54 -10.30
C TYR A 260 -27.94 2.26 -9.70
N GLY A 261 -28.40 1.10 -10.16
CA GLY A 261 -27.81 -0.18 -9.74
C GLY A 261 -28.29 -0.72 -8.39
N HIS A 262 -29.37 -0.20 -7.80
CA HIS A 262 -29.88 -0.65 -6.51
C HIS A 262 -30.64 -1.98 -6.63
N LEU A 263 -30.13 -3.03 -5.98
CA LEU A 263 -30.77 -4.34 -5.89
C LEU A 263 -31.96 -4.30 -4.91
N ILE A 264 -33.16 -4.50 -5.43
CA ILE A 264 -34.41 -4.44 -4.64
C ILE A 264 -34.47 -5.64 -3.69
N LYS A 265 -34.69 -5.36 -2.41
CA LYS A 265 -34.92 -6.36 -1.36
C LYS A 265 -36.41 -6.72 -1.24
N SER A 266 -36.69 -7.85 -0.58
CA SER A 266 -38.05 -8.38 -0.43
C SER A 266 -39.01 -7.46 0.34
N ASP A 267 -38.49 -6.55 1.16
CA ASP A 267 -39.24 -5.59 1.97
C ASP A 267 -39.43 -4.22 1.29
N GLU A 268 -38.90 -4.04 0.08
CA GLU A 268 -38.94 -2.77 -0.65
C GLU A 268 -39.98 -2.82 -1.79
N ASP A 269 -40.81 -1.78 -1.90
CA ASP A 269 -41.82 -1.66 -2.97
C ASP A 269 -41.57 -0.41 -3.83
N PHE A 270 -41.20 -0.65 -5.09
CA PHE A 270 -41.00 0.38 -6.10
C PHE A 270 -41.89 0.19 -7.34
N LYS A 271 -43.06 -0.44 -7.19
CA LYS A 271 -43.91 -0.81 -8.33
C LYS A 271 -44.34 0.38 -9.20
N HIS A 272 -44.42 1.57 -8.63
CA HIS A 272 -44.76 2.80 -9.36
C HIS A 272 -43.53 3.56 -9.87
N GLY A 273 -42.35 2.96 -9.84
CA GLY A 273 -41.09 3.60 -10.15
C GLY A 273 -40.74 4.72 -9.17
N ILE A 274 -39.60 5.37 -9.38
CA ILE A 274 -39.09 6.43 -8.50
C ILE A 274 -38.67 7.67 -9.30
N THR A 275 -38.68 8.83 -8.64
CA THR A 275 -38.19 10.09 -9.22
C THR A 275 -36.66 10.11 -9.30
N GLU A 276 -36.10 11.01 -10.10
CA GLU A 276 -34.64 11.26 -10.14
C GLU A 276 -34.06 11.57 -8.76
N ARG A 277 -34.78 12.35 -7.96
CA ARG A 277 -34.38 12.69 -6.59
C ARG A 277 -34.30 11.45 -5.71
N GLN A 278 -35.36 10.62 -5.72
CA GLN A 278 -35.39 9.37 -4.97
C GLN A 278 -34.31 8.39 -5.42
N ALA A 279 -34.06 8.27 -6.74
CA ALA A 279 -32.97 7.44 -7.26
C ALA A 279 -31.59 7.92 -6.77
N THR A 280 -31.40 9.24 -6.64
CA THR A 280 -30.18 9.82 -6.09
C THR A 280 -30.05 9.59 -4.59
N GLU A 281 -31.16 9.69 -3.85
CA GLU A 281 -31.20 9.41 -2.40
C GLU A 281 -30.85 7.93 -2.12
N ILE A 282 -31.42 6.99 -2.90
CA ILE A 282 -31.08 5.56 -2.83
C ILE A 282 -29.60 5.34 -3.16
N LEU A 283 -29.09 5.92 -4.25
CA LEU A 283 -27.68 5.82 -4.61
C LEU A 283 -26.76 6.31 -3.48
N ARG A 284 -27.08 7.42 -2.83
CA ARG A 284 -26.32 7.92 -1.66
C ARG A 284 -26.35 6.94 -0.48
N SER A 285 -27.49 6.28 -0.25
CA SER A 285 -27.61 5.24 0.77
C SER A 285 -26.72 4.04 0.45
N ASP A 286 -26.73 3.56 -0.78
CA ASP A 286 -25.92 2.40 -1.20
C ASP A 286 -24.41 2.71 -1.14
N ILE A 287 -24.02 3.93 -1.53
CA ILE A 287 -22.64 4.44 -1.43
C ILE A 287 -22.12 4.43 0.01
N SER A 288 -22.97 4.52 1.03
CA SER A 288 -22.52 4.55 2.43
C SER A 288 -21.65 3.35 2.82
N THR A 289 -21.85 2.19 2.18
CA THR A 289 -21.02 1.00 2.38
C THR A 289 -19.62 1.19 1.80
N ALA A 290 -19.50 1.83 0.63
CA ALA A 290 -18.22 2.17 0.00
C ALA A 290 -17.48 3.26 0.80
N GLU A 291 -18.19 4.30 1.26
CA GLU A 291 -17.61 5.34 2.13
C GLU A 291 -17.08 4.75 3.44
N ARG A 292 -17.81 3.82 4.05
CA ARG A 292 -17.33 3.09 5.23
C ARG A 292 -16.07 2.28 4.93
N ALA A 293 -16.03 1.59 3.79
CA ALA A 293 -14.84 0.83 3.40
C ALA A 293 -13.61 1.73 3.27
N ILE A 294 -13.75 2.93 2.73
CA ILE A 294 -12.65 3.91 2.68
C ILE A 294 -12.27 4.36 4.09
N LYS A 295 -13.24 4.75 4.90
CA LYS A 295 -13.00 5.19 6.28
C LYS A 295 -12.23 4.14 7.10
N ASP A 296 -12.56 2.87 6.94
CA ASP A 296 -11.98 1.79 7.73
C ASP A 296 -10.60 1.35 7.20
N ASN A 297 -10.30 1.61 5.92
CA ASN A 297 -9.10 1.07 5.28
C ASN A 297 -8.08 2.12 4.84
N ILE A 298 -8.47 3.38 4.61
CA ILE A 298 -7.55 4.45 4.18
C ILE A 298 -7.08 5.28 5.38
N THR A 299 -5.77 5.31 5.59
CA THR A 299 -5.12 5.90 6.76
C THR A 299 -4.45 7.24 6.47
N ILE A 300 -4.26 7.59 5.20
CA ILE A 300 -3.68 8.87 4.79
C ILE A 300 -4.75 9.94 4.51
N PRO A 301 -4.42 11.24 4.56
CA PRO A 301 -5.27 12.30 4.04
C PRO A 301 -5.53 12.13 2.54
N LEU A 302 -6.72 12.52 2.08
CA LEU A 302 -7.12 12.44 0.68
C LEU A 302 -7.65 13.79 0.18
N SER A 303 -7.40 14.10 -1.08
CA SER A 303 -8.15 15.15 -1.79
C SER A 303 -9.58 14.67 -2.09
N GLN A 304 -10.50 15.60 -2.36
CA GLN A 304 -11.88 15.26 -2.70
C GLN A 304 -11.95 14.37 -3.97
N ASN A 305 -11.10 14.64 -4.96
CA ASN A 305 -11.04 13.85 -6.20
C ASN A 305 -10.56 12.41 -5.93
N GLN A 306 -9.52 12.25 -5.10
CA GLN A 306 -9.02 10.95 -4.68
C GLN A 306 -10.10 10.16 -3.93
N TYR A 307 -10.81 10.82 -3.00
CA TYR A 307 -11.91 10.21 -2.26
C TYR A 307 -13.04 9.76 -3.20
N ASP A 308 -13.49 10.61 -4.12
CA ASP A 308 -14.55 10.29 -5.07
C ASP A 308 -14.18 9.10 -5.99
N ALA A 309 -12.93 9.05 -6.44
CA ALA A 309 -12.41 7.95 -7.25
C ALA A 309 -12.41 6.62 -6.48
N LEU A 310 -11.92 6.63 -5.22
CA LEU A 310 -11.93 5.45 -4.36
C LEU A 310 -13.35 4.99 -4.02
N VAL A 311 -14.29 5.92 -3.81
CA VAL A 311 -15.70 5.56 -3.57
C VAL A 311 -16.27 4.85 -4.79
N SER A 312 -15.98 5.35 -6.00
CA SER A 312 -16.43 4.72 -7.24
C SER A 312 -15.88 3.30 -7.42
N LEU A 313 -14.58 3.11 -7.12
CA LEU A 313 -13.95 1.81 -7.18
C LEU A 313 -14.58 0.86 -6.15
N ALA A 314 -14.65 1.28 -4.88
CA ALA A 314 -15.19 0.48 -3.77
C ALA A 314 -16.66 0.10 -3.99
N TYR A 315 -17.46 0.99 -4.57
CA TYR A 315 -18.84 0.72 -4.95
C TYR A 315 -18.91 -0.40 -6.00
N ASN A 316 -18.04 -0.36 -7.00
CA ASN A 316 -18.06 -1.33 -8.10
C ASN A 316 -17.54 -2.72 -7.72
N ILE A 317 -16.42 -2.78 -7.01
CA ILE A 317 -15.78 -4.07 -6.68
C ILE A 317 -16.30 -4.64 -5.35
N GLY A 318 -16.99 -3.82 -4.56
CA GLY A 318 -17.50 -4.16 -3.24
C GLY A 318 -16.48 -3.92 -2.12
N ALA A 319 -16.99 -3.58 -0.93
CA ALA A 319 -16.17 -3.20 0.24
C ALA A 319 -15.10 -4.24 0.63
N LYS A 320 -15.43 -5.54 0.58
CA LYS A 320 -14.48 -6.61 0.91
C LYS A 320 -13.31 -6.68 -0.06
N ASN A 321 -13.60 -6.59 -1.36
CA ASN A 321 -12.57 -6.62 -2.40
C ASN A 321 -11.72 -5.36 -2.36
N PHE A 322 -12.34 -4.21 -2.11
CA PHE A 322 -11.64 -2.94 -1.90
C PHE A 322 -10.67 -3.01 -0.72
N ALA A 323 -11.12 -3.44 0.46
CA ALA A 323 -10.29 -3.53 1.67
C ALA A 323 -9.04 -4.40 1.47
N ASN A 324 -9.15 -5.48 0.69
CA ASN A 324 -8.05 -6.40 0.41
C ASN A 324 -7.26 -6.05 -0.87
N SER A 325 -7.61 -4.95 -1.55
CA SER A 325 -7.02 -4.61 -2.84
C SER A 325 -5.59 -4.09 -2.70
N THR A 326 -4.77 -4.36 -3.72
CA THR A 326 -3.45 -3.74 -3.87
C THR A 326 -3.55 -2.21 -3.97
N VAL A 327 -4.66 -1.67 -4.46
CA VAL A 327 -4.94 -0.22 -4.49
C VAL A 327 -4.92 0.38 -3.08
N VAL A 328 -5.59 -0.22 -2.10
CA VAL A 328 -5.58 0.26 -0.70
C VAL A 328 -4.17 0.28 -0.12
N LYS A 329 -3.35 -0.73 -0.45
CA LYS A 329 -1.95 -0.80 0.01
C LYS A 329 -1.13 0.35 -0.58
N TYR A 330 -1.20 0.57 -1.90
CA TYR A 330 -0.55 1.69 -2.58
C TYR A 330 -1.01 3.06 -2.08
N VAL A 331 -2.30 3.23 -1.80
CA VAL A 331 -2.82 4.52 -1.33
C VAL A 331 -2.32 4.82 0.09
N ASN A 332 -2.24 3.82 0.97
CA ASN A 332 -1.82 4.05 2.35
C ASN A 332 -0.31 4.21 2.53
N ASP A 333 0.47 3.67 1.60
CA ASP A 333 1.91 3.63 1.69
C ASP A 333 2.51 3.90 0.31
N SER A 334 3.14 5.06 0.17
CA SER A 334 3.83 5.49 -1.05
C SER A 334 5.01 4.61 -1.41
N ASN A 335 5.55 3.84 -0.45
CA ASN A 335 6.68 2.93 -0.63
C ASN A 335 6.22 1.49 -0.86
N TYR A 336 4.90 1.24 -0.88
CA TYR A 336 4.38 -0.10 -1.12
C TYR A 336 4.78 -0.59 -2.52
N HIS A 337 5.31 -1.80 -2.58
CA HIS A 337 5.72 -2.44 -3.83
C HIS A 337 5.02 -3.78 -4.01
N ASN A 338 4.69 -4.10 -5.27
CA ASN A 338 4.07 -5.36 -5.64
C ASN A 338 4.61 -5.82 -7.00
N THR A 339 5.18 -7.03 -7.05
CA THR A 339 5.78 -7.57 -8.28
C THR A 339 4.76 -7.83 -9.39
N LYS A 340 3.51 -8.13 -9.03
CA LYS A 340 2.43 -8.43 -9.97
C LYS A 340 1.75 -7.16 -10.53
N TYR A 341 1.66 -6.12 -9.71
CA TYR A 341 1.06 -4.84 -10.04
C TYR A 341 2.01 -3.71 -9.63
N PRO A 342 3.04 -3.41 -10.43
CA PRO A 342 4.18 -2.58 -10.02
C PRO A 342 3.82 -1.12 -9.72
N THR A 343 2.69 -0.63 -10.23
CA THR A 343 2.21 0.74 -10.02
C THR A 343 0.77 0.76 -9.50
N LEU A 344 0.39 1.85 -8.81
CA LEU A 344 -1.00 2.10 -8.43
C LEU A 344 -1.95 2.03 -9.63
N GLU A 345 -1.56 2.57 -10.79
CA GLU A 345 -2.34 2.49 -12.02
C GLU A 345 -2.57 1.04 -12.43
N SER A 346 -1.52 0.21 -12.46
CA SER A 346 -1.62 -1.19 -12.84
C SER A 346 -2.51 -1.99 -11.86
N ALA A 347 -2.44 -1.67 -10.56
CA ALA A 347 -3.31 -2.24 -9.53
C ALA A 347 -4.77 -1.80 -9.71
N TRP A 348 -5.00 -0.56 -10.13
CA TRP A 348 -6.34 -0.03 -10.42
C TRP A 348 -6.94 -0.70 -11.66
N MET A 349 -6.16 -0.80 -12.73
CA MET A 349 -6.57 -1.38 -14.01
C MET A 349 -6.81 -2.89 -13.95
N ALA A 350 -6.20 -3.60 -12.98
CA ALA A 350 -6.42 -5.02 -12.75
C ALA A 350 -7.88 -5.38 -12.39
N TRP A 351 -8.65 -4.41 -11.89
CA TRP A 351 -10.08 -4.56 -11.58
C TRP A 351 -10.97 -4.38 -12.83
N ASN A 352 -10.54 -4.91 -13.97
CA ASN A 352 -11.25 -4.82 -15.25
C ASN A 352 -11.90 -6.13 -15.72
N LYS A 353 -11.90 -7.18 -14.88
CA LYS A 353 -12.37 -8.52 -15.26
C LYS A 353 -13.75 -8.85 -14.69
N SER A 354 -14.57 -9.53 -15.49
CA SER A 354 -15.81 -10.19 -15.05
C SER A 354 -15.86 -11.60 -15.66
N GLY A 355 -16.24 -12.61 -14.86
CA GLY A 355 -16.21 -14.01 -15.30
C GLY A 355 -14.83 -14.48 -15.79
N GLY A 356 -13.75 -13.90 -15.24
CA GLY A 356 -12.36 -14.18 -15.64
C GLY A 356 -11.89 -13.51 -16.93
N ARG A 357 -12.74 -12.73 -17.61
CA ARG A 357 -12.41 -12.04 -18.88
C ARG A 357 -12.38 -10.53 -18.70
N GLU A 358 -11.48 -9.87 -19.41
CA GLU A 358 -11.42 -8.41 -19.43
C GLU A 358 -12.63 -7.82 -20.13
N MET A 359 -13.20 -6.79 -19.52
CA MET A 359 -14.39 -6.11 -20.00
C MET A 359 -14.01 -4.69 -20.39
N ALA A 360 -14.16 -4.33 -21.67
CA ALA A 360 -13.83 -2.99 -22.15
C ALA A 360 -14.54 -1.88 -21.36
N GLY A 361 -15.79 -2.11 -20.93
CA GLY A 361 -16.53 -1.19 -20.07
C GLY A 361 -15.88 -0.98 -18.70
N LEU A 362 -15.35 -2.04 -18.08
CA LEU A 362 -14.64 -1.92 -16.81
C LEU A 362 -13.28 -1.25 -17.01
N THR A 363 -12.53 -1.59 -18.06
CA THR A 363 -11.26 -0.91 -18.39
C THR A 363 -11.47 0.61 -18.52
N ASN A 364 -12.49 1.04 -19.27
CA ASN A 364 -12.82 2.47 -19.44
C ASN A 364 -13.26 3.13 -18.12
N ARG A 365 -13.96 2.39 -17.26
CA ARG A 365 -14.34 2.87 -15.91
C ARG A 365 -13.11 3.05 -15.03
N ARG A 366 -12.21 2.06 -14.98
CA ARG A 366 -10.95 2.11 -14.22
C ARG A 366 -10.08 3.28 -14.65
N GLN A 367 -9.95 3.53 -15.95
CA GLN A 367 -9.19 4.68 -16.45
C GLN A 367 -9.79 6.02 -16.00
N GLN A 368 -11.11 6.19 -16.08
CA GLN A 368 -11.77 7.43 -15.65
C GLN A 368 -11.66 7.65 -14.15
N GLU A 369 -11.80 6.60 -13.34
CA GLU A 369 -11.59 6.65 -11.89
C GLU A 369 -10.14 7.03 -11.56
N PHE A 370 -9.16 6.42 -12.21
CA PHE A 370 -7.74 6.72 -11.98
C PHE A 370 -7.36 8.14 -12.45
N ASN A 371 -7.89 8.59 -13.58
CA ASN A 371 -7.71 9.97 -14.03
C ASN A 371 -8.31 10.97 -13.04
N LEU A 372 -9.47 10.66 -12.44
CA LEU A 372 -10.02 11.50 -11.38
C LEU A 372 -9.11 11.50 -10.16
N PHE A 373 -8.56 10.34 -9.76
CA PHE A 373 -7.67 10.23 -8.61
C PHE A 373 -6.41 11.12 -8.72
N ASN A 374 -5.86 11.27 -9.93
CA ASN A 374 -4.64 12.05 -10.19
C ASN A 374 -4.88 13.55 -10.48
N ASN A 375 -6.14 14.00 -10.54
CA ASN A 375 -6.49 15.38 -10.91
C ASN A 375 -6.53 16.35 -9.73
#